data_AF-H6N7R8-F1
#
_entry.id   AF-H6N7R8-F1
#
_cell.length_a   1.000
_cell.length_b   1.000
_cell.length_c   1.000
_cell.angle_alpha   90.00
_cell.angle_beta   90.00
_cell.angle_gamma   90.00
#
_symmetry.space_group_name_H-M   'P 1'
#
loop_
_entity.id
_entity.type
_entity.pdbx_description
1 polymer ?
#
loop_
_entity_poly.entity_id
_entity_poly.type
_entity_poly.pdbx_seq_one_letter_code
_entity_poly.pdbx_strand_id
1 'polypeptide(L)'
;MKALVPLALLGLGTVGIGGWYKFHHLKPKTLRQYLEWQGFRLISDFETNYWQVVLEENGKIVSDLRINGVEEVKAWCKHHMDSENYEDLKENASLLCVDNPKTVKGRIIQLYGDTKRLIQSGNEEDDKYKIAYVFRKHINGFNSLIGYSPKIGEDGKEVEDLDAAKSAFKMWCTSSLDKPVDEILVLNVKELCTPKEFSNIKELIEWRGESNLLLTETENFSYLISKYISIRELDSWKADNSNEDNYESLKMWCNNTLNRNFFEGKVFSEIYPKFRFRCLRKSMVTGELTL
;
A
#
# COMPACT_ATOMS: atom_id res chain seq x y z
N MET A 1 -34.51 -67.18 -3.29
CA MET A 1 -34.61 -66.27 -4.46
C MET A 1 -33.31 -65.50 -4.60
N LYS A 2 -32.73 -65.56 -5.81
CA LYS A 2 -31.90 -64.56 -6.50
C LYS A 2 -30.57 -64.15 -5.81
N ALA A 3 -29.43 -64.72 -6.20
CA ALA A 3 -28.69 -64.58 -7.47
C ALA A 3 -27.54 -63.54 -7.32
N LEU A 4 -26.32 -64.08 -7.45
CA LEU A 4 -25.09 -63.38 -7.77
C LEU A 4 -25.25 -62.44 -8.98
N VAL A 5 -24.60 -61.28 -8.91
CA VAL A 5 -23.96 -60.66 -10.09
C VAL A 5 -22.51 -60.35 -9.73
N PRO A 6 -21.53 -60.97 -10.41
CA PRO A 6 -20.10 -60.81 -10.19
C PRO A 6 -19.49 -59.73 -11.12
N LEU A 7 -18.25 -59.36 -10.80
CA LEU A 7 -17.20 -58.85 -11.71
C LEU A 7 -17.60 -57.88 -12.84
N ALA A 8 -17.20 -56.62 -12.67
CA ALA A 8 -16.70 -55.78 -13.77
C ALA A 8 -15.34 -55.17 -13.36
N LEU A 9 -14.37 -56.05 -13.09
CA LEU A 9 -12.94 -55.74 -13.03
C LEU A 9 -12.32 -56.16 -14.36
N LEU A 10 -12.68 -55.47 -15.45
CA LEU A 10 -11.97 -55.61 -16.73
C LEU A 10 -12.05 -54.27 -17.47
N GLY A 11 -10.88 -53.65 -17.69
CA GLY A 11 -10.73 -52.68 -18.76
C GLY A 11 -10.14 -51.33 -18.37
N LEU A 12 -8.92 -51.29 -17.81
CA LEU A 12 -7.91 -50.26 -18.14
C LEU A 12 -6.49 -50.84 -17.94
N GLY A 13 -6.29 -52.07 -18.41
CA GLY A 13 -4.96 -52.63 -18.65
C GLY A 13 -4.63 -52.49 -20.13
N THR A 14 -4.26 -51.29 -20.57
CA THR A 14 -3.41 -50.95 -21.74
C THR A 14 -3.45 -49.44 -21.99
N VAL A 15 -2.67 -48.66 -21.23
CA VAL A 15 -2.12 -47.40 -21.75
C VAL A 15 -0.61 -47.59 -21.88
N GLY A 16 -0.25 -48.67 -22.58
CA GLY A 16 1.10 -48.91 -23.04
C GLY A 16 1.30 -48.23 -24.39
N ILE A 17 2.32 -47.37 -24.47
CA ILE A 17 3.08 -47.01 -25.68
C ILE A 17 2.38 -46.11 -26.72
N GLY A 18 1.05 -46.16 -26.88
CA GLY A 18 0.32 -45.29 -27.83
C GLY A 18 0.17 -43.82 -27.40
N GLY A 19 0.26 -43.53 -26.09
CA GLY A 19 0.23 -42.17 -25.57
C GLY A 19 1.50 -41.38 -25.86
N TRP A 20 2.66 -42.03 -25.85
CA TRP A 20 3.96 -41.40 -26.08
C TRP A 20 4.08 -40.81 -27.50
N TYR A 21 3.52 -41.48 -28.51
CA TYR A 21 3.55 -41.01 -29.90
C TYR A 21 2.70 -39.73 -30.13
N LYS A 22 1.59 -39.58 -29.40
CA LYS A 22 0.82 -38.32 -29.40
C LYS A 22 1.53 -37.21 -28.62
N PHE A 23 2.23 -37.53 -27.53
CA PHE A 23 3.02 -36.53 -26.79
C PHE A 23 4.24 -36.01 -27.56
N HIS A 24 4.88 -36.86 -28.39
CA HIS A 24 6.04 -36.44 -29.17
C HIS A 24 5.71 -35.41 -30.27
N HIS A 25 4.46 -35.39 -30.76
CA HIS A 25 3.93 -34.38 -31.69
C HIS A 25 3.38 -33.12 -30.99
N LEU A 26 3.27 -33.14 -29.67
CA LEU A 26 2.87 -31.99 -28.84
C LEU A 26 4.08 -31.23 -28.30
N LYS A 27 5.33 -31.64 -28.64
CA LYS A 27 6.52 -30.88 -28.26
C LYS A 27 6.48 -29.53 -28.98
N PRO A 28 6.60 -28.40 -28.27
CA PRO A 28 6.64 -27.08 -28.87
C PRO A 28 7.83 -26.99 -29.83
N LYS A 29 7.57 -26.47 -31.03
CA LYS A 29 8.58 -26.36 -32.10
C LYS A 29 9.47 -25.14 -31.92
N THR A 30 8.94 -24.07 -31.35
CA THR A 30 9.65 -22.81 -31.13
C THR A 30 9.64 -22.43 -29.66
N LEU A 31 10.56 -21.53 -29.28
CA LEU A 31 10.62 -20.93 -27.95
C LEU A 31 9.27 -20.30 -27.54
N ARG A 32 8.64 -19.56 -28.46
CA ARG A 32 7.30 -18.96 -28.25
C ARG A 32 6.27 -20.01 -27.84
N GLN A 33 6.15 -21.07 -28.63
CA GLN A 33 5.21 -22.16 -28.34
C GLN A 33 5.56 -22.85 -27.02
N TYR A 34 6.85 -22.97 -26.69
CA TYR A 34 7.27 -23.54 -25.42
C TYR A 34 6.81 -22.70 -24.23
N LEU A 35 7.02 -21.38 -24.27
CA LEU A 35 6.62 -20.47 -23.20
C LEU A 35 5.09 -20.45 -23.03
N GLU A 36 4.34 -20.34 -24.14
CA GLU A 36 2.88 -20.39 -24.12
C GLU A 36 2.36 -21.75 -23.61
N TRP A 37 3.01 -22.85 -23.98
CA TRP A 37 2.66 -24.19 -23.52
C TRP A 37 2.93 -24.39 -22.02
N GLN A 38 3.91 -23.68 -21.44
CA GLN A 38 4.12 -23.60 -19.99
C GLN A 38 3.09 -22.71 -19.27
N GLY A 39 2.19 -22.05 -20.01
CA GLY A 39 1.19 -21.13 -19.47
C GLY A 39 1.71 -19.72 -19.24
N PHE A 40 2.90 -19.39 -19.74
CA PHE A 40 3.40 -18.02 -19.66
C PHE A 40 2.68 -17.11 -20.65
N ARG A 41 2.38 -15.89 -20.18
CA ARG A 41 1.92 -14.80 -21.04
C ARG A 41 3.13 -14.04 -21.56
N LEU A 42 3.28 -13.95 -22.88
CA LEU A 42 4.34 -13.14 -23.49
C LEU A 42 4.05 -11.66 -23.32
N ILE A 43 5.08 -10.87 -23.02
CA ILE A 43 4.94 -9.41 -22.91
C ILE A 43 4.80 -8.81 -24.31
N SER A 44 3.81 -7.92 -24.48
CA SER A 44 3.62 -7.14 -25.70
C SER A 44 4.58 -5.94 -25.77
N ASP A 45 4.95 -5.53 -26.98
CA ASP A 45 5.84 -4.39 -27.22
C ASP A 45 5.38 -3.07 -26.57
N PHE A 46 4.07 -2.90 -26.44
CA PHE A 46 3.43 -1.68 -25.92
C PHE A 46 3.32 -1.65 -24.39
N GLU A 47 3.63 -2.75 -23.71
CA GLU A 47 3.51 -2.88 -22.25
C GLU A 47 4.76 -2.36 -21.52
N THR A 48 5.02 -1.05 -21.61
CA THR A 48 6.25 -0.41 -21.10
C THR A 48 6.59 -0.79 -19.65
N ASN A 49 5.59 -0.77 -18.75
CA ASN A 49 5.80 -1.10 -17.33
C ASN A 49 6.27 -2.54 -17.12
N TYR A 50 5.81 -3.49 -17.95
CA TYR A 50 6.13 -4.90 -17.81
C TYR A 50 7.59 -5.14 -18.20
N TRP A 51 8.06 -4.48 -19.26
CA TRP A 51 9.47 -4.50 -19.64
C TRP A 51 10.38 -3.83 -18.60
N GLN A 52 9.89 -2.79 -17.93
CA GLN A 52 10.64 -2.16 -16.84
C GLN A 52 10.83 -3.11 -15.66
N VAL A 53 9.80 -3.88 -15.30
CA VAL A 53 9.88 -4.91 -14.25
C VAL A 53 10.90 -5.99 -14.59
N VAL A 54 10.89 -6.46 -15.83
CA VAL A 54 11.86 -7.46 -16.30
C VAL A 54 13.30 -6.99 -16.04
N LEU A 55 13.60 -5.74 -16.40
CA LEU A 55 14.91 -5.14 -16.19
C LEU A 55 15.26 -5.03 -14.71
N GLU A 56 14.31 -4.58 -13.91
CA GLU A 56 14.51 -4.32 -12.49
C GLU A 56 14.78 -5.61 -11.71
N GLU A 57 14.07 -6.70 -12.04
CA GLU A 57 14.19 -7.98 -11.32
C GLU A 57 15.26 -8.91 -11.89
N ASN A 58 15.64 -8.75 -13.16
CA ASN A 58 16.56 -9.66 -13.85
C ASN A 58 17.85 -8.95 -14.32
N GLY A 59 18.23 -7.84 -13.69
CA GLY A 59 19.42 -7.05 -14.05
C GLY A 59 20.71 -7.86 -14.17
N LYS A 60 20.86 -8.93 -13.37
CA LYS A 60 22.01 -9.85 -13.49
C LYS A 60 22.03 -10.58 -14.84
N ILE A 61 20.91 -11.18 -15.25
CA ILE A 61 20.77 -11.91 -16.52
C ILE A 61 20.96 -10.95 -17.70
N VAL A 62 20.34 -9.77 -17.61
CA VAL A 62 20.49 -8.69 -18.59
C VAL A 62 21.96 -8.31 -18.77
N SER A 63 22.71 -8.19 -17.67
CA SER A 63 24.15 -7.90 -17.69
C SER A 63 24.97 -9.05 -18.28
N ASP A 64 24.67 -10.30 -17.90
CA ASP A 64 25.37 -11.49 -18.41
C ASP A 64 25.20 -11.65 -19.93
N LEU A 65 24.03 -11.27 -20.45
CA LEU A 65 23.72 -11.23 -21.88
C LEU A 65 24.25 -9.97 -22.59
N ARG A 66 24.85 -9.03 -21.86
CA ARG A 66 25.36 -7.73 -22.35
C ARG A 66 24.29 -6.87 -23.03
N ILE A 67 23.08 -6.93 -22.50
CA ILE A 67 21.91 -6.17 -22.94
C ILE A 67 21.78 -4.92 -22.06
N ASN A 68 21.49 -3.77 -22.65
CA ASN A 68 21.31 -2.51 -21.93
C ASN A 68 19.94 -1.89 -22.23
N GLY A 69 19.12 -1.79 -21.20
CA GLY A 69 17.84 -1.08 -21.29
C GLY A 69 16.72 -1.86 -21.98
N VAL A 70 15.53 -1.26 -21.95
CA VAL A 70 14.26 -1.94 -22.28
C VAL A 70 14.25 -2.39 -23.74
N GLU A 71 14.72 -1.53 -24.64
CA GLU A 71 14.64 -1.78 -26.08
C GLU A 71 15.56 -2.91 -26.53
N GLU A 72 16.73 -3.06 -25.89
CA GLU A 72 17.62 -4.20 -26.20
C GLU A 72 17.06 -5.51 -25.65
N VAL A 73 16.38 -5.50 -24.48
CA VAL A 73 15.67 -6.69 -23.97
C VAL A 73 14.56 -7.10 -24.93
N LYS A 74 13.74 -6.14 -25.39
CA LYS A 74 12.69 -6.39 -26.40
C LYS A 74 13.27 -6.98 -27.69
N ALA A 75 14.35 -6.40 -28.19
CA ALA A 75 15.02 -6.86 -29.40
C ALA A 75 15.56 -8.28 -29.23
N TRP A 76 16.18 -8.58 -28.08
CA TRP A 76 16.65 -9.92 -27.75
C TRP A 76 15.50 -10.93 -27.74
N CYS A 77 14.39 -10.62 -27.07
CA CYS A 77 13.22 -11.48 -27.06
C CYS A 77 12.70 -11.73 -28.48
N LYS A 78 12.45 -10.67 -29.26
CA LYS A 78 11.97 -10.78 -30.65
C LYS A 78 12.85 -11.66 -31.53
N HIS A 79 14.17 -11.51 -31.40
CA HIS A 79 15.14 -12.25 -32.21
C HIS A 79 15.09 -13.77 -31.93
N HIS A 80 14.83 -14.15 -30.67
CA HIS A 80 14.93 -15.54 -30.23
C HIS A 80 13.58 -16.27 -30.16
N MET A 81 12.45 -15.57 -30.14
CA MET A 81 11.10 -16.16 -29.95
C MET A 81 10.77 -17.30 -30.92
N ASP A 82 11.23 -17.21 -32.17
CA ASP A 82 10.90 -18.19 -33.21
C ASP A 82 12.02 -19.22 -33.43
N SER A 83 13.02 -19.27 -32.54
CA SER A 83 14.10 -20.26 -32.57
C SER A 83 13.58 -21.67 -32.29
N GLU A 84 13.96 -22.63 -33.14
CA GLU A 84 13.65 -24.06 -32.95
C GLU A 84 14.63 -24.75 -31.99
N ASN A 85 15.87 -24.26 -31.92
CA ASN A 85 16.90 -24.76 -31.00
C ASN A 85 16.90 -23.95 -29.71
N TYR A 86 15.78 -24.00 -28.97
CA TYR A 86 15.52 -23.11 -27.85
C TYR A 86 15.94 -23.65 -26.48
N GLU A 87 16.55 -24.84 -26.40
CA GLU A 87 16.89 -25.48 -25.13
C GLU A 87 17.83 -24.62 -24.26
N ASP A 88 18.78 -23.92 -24.88
CA ASP A 88 19.71 -23.01 -24.18
C ASP A 88 19.12 -21.61 -23.91
N LEU A 89 17.97 -21.30 -24.53
CA LEU A 89 17.33 -19.98 -24.46
C LEU A 89 16.15 -19.95 -23.49
N LYS A 90 15.53 -21.11 -23.23
CA LYS A 90 14.26 -21.22 -22.51
C LYS A 90 14.29 -20.62 -21.10
N GLU A 91 15.38 -20.82 -20.36
CA GLU A 91 15.51 -20.30 -18.99
C GLU A 91 15.53 -18.78 -18.99
N ASN A 92 16.40 -18.17 -19.81
CA ASN A 92 16.49 -16.72 -19.94
C ASN A 92 15.19 -16.13 -20.48
N ALA A 93 14.58 -16.76 -21.48
CA ALA A 93 13.34 -16.27 -22.07
C ALA A 93 12.14 -16.34 -21.11
N SER A 94 12.07 -17.36 -20.25
CA SER A 94 11.05 -17.47 -19.18
C SER A 94 11.18 -16.41 -18.08
N LEU A 95 12.26 -15.63 -18.10
CA LEU A 95 12.50 -14.54 -17.16
C LEU A 95 12.43 -13.17 -17.84
N LEU A 96 12.85 -13.08 -19.11
CA LEU A 96 12.97 -11.82 -19.83
C LEU A 96 11.79 -11.49 -20.74
N CYS A 97 11.12 -12.50 -21.30
CA CYS A 97 10.17 -12.29 -22.40
C CYS A 97 8.71 -12.54 -22.00
N VAL A 98 8.47 -12.83 -20.72
CA VAL A 98 7.17 -13.22 -20.19
C VAL A 98 6.78 -12.34 -19.02
N ASP A 99 5.48 -12.19 -18.85
CA ASP A 99 4.87 -11.53 -17.71
C ASP A 99 4.94 -12.44 -16.48
N ASN A 100 6.02 -12.30 -15.71
CA ASN A 100 6.27 -13.10 -14.51
C ASN A 100 7.02 -12.29 -13.44
N PRO A 101 6.37 -11.28 -12.83
CA PRO A 101 6.96 -10.55 -11.70
C PRO A 101 7.26 -11.53 -10.56
N LYS A 102 8.48 -11.46 -10.02
CA LYS A 102 8.93 -12.30 -8.91
C LYS A 102 8.58 -11.67 -7.57
N THR A 103 8.55 -10.34 -7.50
CA THR A 103 8.42 -9.59 -6.25
C THR A 103 7.17 -8.72 -6.23
N VAL A 104 6.70 -8.40 -5.02
CA VAL A 104 5.65 -7.39 -4.81
C VAL A 104 6.04 -6.06 -5.45
N LYS A 105 7.31 -5.66 -5.35
CA LYS A 105 7.83 -4.46 -6.01
C LYS A 105 7.61 -4.51 -7.53
N GLY A 106 8.01 -5.60 -8.18
CA GLY A 106 7.80 -5.82 -9.60
C GLY A 106 6.32 -5.73 -9.96
N ARG A 107 5.45 -6.40 -9.19
CA ARG A 107 4.00 -6.34 -9.40
C ARG A 107 3.42 -4.93 -9.25
N ILE A 108 3.92 -4.12 -8.31
CA ILE A 108 3.51 -2.73 -8.14
C ILE A 108 3.93 -1.88 -9.35
N ILE A 109 5.19 -2.00 -9.81
CA ILE A 109 5.69 -1.26 -10.99
C ILE A 109 4.87 -1.64 -12.23
N GLN A 110 4.57 -2.92 -12.40
CA GLN A 110 3.74 -3.42 -13.50
C GLN A 110 2.36 -2.74 -13.56
N LEU A 111 1.67 -2.68 -12.42
CA LEU A 111 0.30 -2.18 -12.32
C LEU A 111 0.22 -0.64 -12.27
N TYR A 112 1.20 0.02 -11.66
CA TYR A 112 1.13 1.45 -11.32
C TYR A 112 2.23 2.29 -11.96
N GLY A 113 3.16 1.68 -12.70
CA GLY A 113 4.24 2.33 -13.44
C GLY A 113 5.52 2.51 -12.64
N ASP A 114 5.42 2.80 -11.34
CA ASP A 114 6.58 2.94 -10.46
C ASP A 114 6.20 2.74 -8.98
N THR A 115 7.21 2.77 -8.11
CA THR A 115 7.04 2.75 -6.66
C THR A 115 7.01 4.15 -6.04
N LYS A 116 7.09 5.24 -6.81
CA LYS A 116 7.27 6.62 -6.30
C LYS A 116 6.10 7.11 -5.47
N ARG A 117 4.92 6.51 -5.67
CA ARG A 117 3.71 6.79 -4.87
C ARG A 117 3.81 6.24 -3.45
N LEU A 118 4.71 5.30 -3.18
CA LEU A 118 4.97 4.81 -1.84
C LEU A 118 5.87 5.80 -1.09
N ILE A 119 5.94 5.68 0.23
CA ILE A 119 6.89 6.46 1.05
C ILE A 119 8.32 6.10 0.61
N GLN A 120 9.02 7.07 0.02
CA GLN A 120 10.39 6.92 -0.46
C GLN A 120 11.40 7.27 0.63
N SER A 121 12.58 6.67 0.54
CA SER A 121 13.74 7.07 1.33
C SER A 121 14.10 8.53 1.06
N GLY A 122 14.28 9.33 2.11
CA GLY A 122 14.60 10.76 2.01
C GLY A 122 14.44 11.50 3.33
N ASN A 123 14.62 12.82 3.29
CA ASN A 123 14.66 13.66 4.50
C ASN A 123 13.34 13.69 5.30
N GLU A 124 12.20 13.44 4.65
CA GLU A 124 10.85 13.46 5.25
C GLU A 124 10.27 12.04 5.44
N GLU A 125 11.07 11.01 5.20
CA GLU A 125 10.57 9.62 5.23
C GLU A 125 9.99 9.27 6.60
N ASP A 126 10.73 9.62 7.66
CA ASP A 126 10.36 9.31 9.03
C ASP A 126 9.02 9.97 9.42
N ASP A 127 8.84 11.24 9.06
CA ASP A 127 7.61 11.98 9.34
C ASP A 127 6.43 11.40 8.58
N LYS A 128 6.62 11.03 7.32
CA LYS A 128 5.59 10.37 6.50
C LYS A 128 5.14 9.05 7.12
N TYR A 129 6.06 8.24 7.65
CA TYR A 129 5.70 7.02 8.36
C TYR A 129 4.99 7.28 9.69
N LYS A 130 5.39 8.29 10.46
CA LYS A 130 4.70 8.68 11.71
C LYS A 130 3.26 9.13 11.43
N ILE A 131 3.08 10.03 10.47
CA ILE A 131 1.75 10.49 10.03
C ILE A 131 0.94 9.30 9.51
N ALA A 132 1.52 8.48 8.65
CA ALA A 132 0.87 7.30 8.11
C ALA A 132 0.40 6.33 9.22
N TYR A 133 1.21 6.14 10.26
CA TYR A 133 0.90 5.27 11.40
C TYR A 133 -0.28 5.81 12.23
N VAL A 134 -0.27 7.08 12.64
CA VAL A 134 -1.32 7.60 13.55
C VAL A 134 -2.73 7.52 12.96
N PHE A 135 -2.85 7.59 11.63
CA PHE A 135 -4.13 7.42 10.93
C PHE A 135 -4.50 5.96 10.65
N ARG A 136 -3.54 5.03 10.70
CA ARG A 136 -3.75 3.61 10.36
C ARG A 136 -3.77 2.68 11.57
N LYS A 137 -3.26 3.11 12.73
CA LYS A 137 -3.19 2.30 13.96
C LYS A 137 -4.55 1.80 14.47
N HIS A 138 -5.64 2.43 14.02
CA HIS A 138 -7.02 2.05 14.36
C HIS A 138 -7.61 0.99 13.41
N ILE A 139 -6.91 0.62 12.33
CA ILE A 139 -7.32 -0.46 11.44
C ILE A 139 -7.11 -1.79 12.17
N ASN A 140 -8.17 -2.61 12.23
CA ASN A 140 -8.11 -3.91 12.89
C ASN A 140 -6.98 -4.78 12.30
N GLY A 141 -6.10 -5.26 13.18
CA GLY A 141 -4.97 -6.11 12.80
C GLY A 141 -3.74 -5.37 12.23
N PHE A 142 -3.80 -4.04 12.02
CA PHE A 142 -2.67 -3.30 11.45
C PHE A 142 -1.40 -3.37 12.30
N ASN A 143 -1.51 -3.17 13.62
CA ASN A 143 -0.36 -3.27 14.53
C ASN A 143 0.27 -4.66 14.47
N SER A 144 -0.55 -5.72 14.46
CA SER A 144 -0.07 -7.09 14.28
C SER A 144 0.60 -7.32 12.92
N LEU A 145 0.06 -6.73 11.85
CA LEU A 145 0.59 -6.84 10.49
C LEU A 145 2.02 -6.27 10.40
N ILE A 146 2.25 -5.11 11.00
CA ILE A 146 3.57 -4.46 11.00
C ILE A 146 4.51 -4.99 12.09
N GLY A 147 4.08 -5.98 12.88
CA GLY A 147 4.87 -6.54 13.98
C GLY A 147 5.08 -5.57 15.16
N TYR A 148 4.16 -4.61 15.34
CA TYR A 148 4.20 -3.65 16.43
C TYR A 148 3.17 -4.02 17.50
N SER A 149 3.58 -3.96 18.77
CA SER A 149 2.69 -4.17 19.92
C SER A 149 2.74 -2.92 20.80
N PRO A 150 1.69 -2.09 20.78
CA PRO A 150 1.66 -0.88 21.58
C PRO A 150 1.73 -1.20 23.08
N LYS A 151 2.47 -0.39 23.83
CA LYS A 151 2.50 -0.49 25.28
C LYS A 151 1.23 0.14 25.86
N ILE A 152 0.61 -0.52 26.83
CA ILE A 152 -0.52 0.01 27.57
C ILE A 152 0.00 0.59 28.88
N GLY A 153 -0.30 1.87 29.12
CA GLY A 153 0.04 2.58 30.35
C GLY A 153 -0.85 2.16 31.52
N GLU A 154 -0.52 2.65 32.71
CA GLU A 154 -1.27 2.36 33.94
C GLU A 154 -2.72 2.89 33.88
N ASP A 155 -2.99 3.88 33.03
CA ASP A 155 -4.31 4.44 32.78
C ASP A 155 -5.15 3.63 31.76
N GLY A 156 -4.63 2.49 31.31
CA GLY A 156 -5.27 1.63 30.30
C GLY A 156 -5.20 2.19 28.88
N LYS A 157 -4.48 3.30 28.64
CA LYS A 157 -4.33 3.89 27.31
C LYS A 157 -3.00 3.48 26.68
N GLU A 158 -2.96 3.51 25.35
CA GLU A 158 -1.72 3.32 24.60
C GLU A 158 -0.71 4.43 24.97
N VAL A 159 0.48 4.04 25.41
CA VAL A 159 1.63 4.93 25.50
C VAL A 159 2.15 5.11 24.07
N GLU A 160 1.97 6.31 23.53
CA GLU A 160 2.31 6.61 22.15
C GLU A 160 3.84 6.64 21.96
N ASP A 161 4.36 5.64 21.25
CA ASP A 161 5.78 5.54 20.84
C ASP A 161 5.86 5.59 19.32
N LEU A 162 5.85 6.81 18.78
CA LEU A 162 5.85 7.02 17.33
C LEU A 162 7.15 6.56 16.67
N ASP A 163 8.29 6.57 17.36
CA ASP A 163 9.57 6.17 16.78
C ASP A 163 9.67 4.65 16.64
N ALA A 164 9.21 3.89 17.64
CA ALA A 164 9.12 2.43 17.55
C ALA A 164 8.10 2.01 16.49
N ALA A 165 6.90 2.61 16.50
CA ALA A 165 5.85 2.33 15.53
C ALA A 165 6.28 2.65 14.09
N LYS A 166 6.91 3.81 13.88
CA LYS A 166 7.52 4.20 12.60
C LYS A 166 8.52 3.16 12.12
N SER A 167 9.42 2.72 12.99
CA SER A 167 10.48 1.76 12.63
C SER A 167 9.89 0.42 12.20
N ALA A 168 8.92 -0.09 12.94
CA ALA A 168 8.20 -1.32 12.60
C ALA A 168 7.45 -1.19 11.26
N PHE A 169 6.76 -0.07 11.06
CA PHE A 169 6.00 0.17 9.83
C PHE A 169 6.91 0.32 8.60
N LYS A 170 7.99 1.10 8.72
CA LYS A 170 9.01 1.26 7.67
C LYS A 170 9.65 -0.07 7.30
N MET A 171 10.02 -0.86 8.28
CA MET A 171 10.57 -2.19 8.06
C MET A 171 9.56 -3.11 7.36
N TRP A 172 8.29 -3.07 7.75
CA TRP A 172 7.25 -3.86 7.09
C TRP A 172 7.04 -3.44 5.64
N CYS A 173 6.96 -2.14 5.34
CA CYS A 173 6.79 -1.63 3.99
C CYS A 173 7.96 -2.02 3.08
N THR A 174 9.20 -1.78 3.54
CA THR A 174 10.41 -2.08 2.77
C THR A 174 10.60 -3.58 2.55
N SER A 175 10.53 -4.39 3.61
CA SER A 175 10.69 -5.85 3.49
C SER A 175 9.58 -6.53 2.68
N SER A 176 8.39 -5.93 2.62
CA SER A 176 7.28 -6.49 1.84
C SER A 176 7.47 -6.33 0.34
N LEU A 177 8.23 -5.34 -0.12
CA LEU A 177 8.51 -5.12 -1.54
C LEU A 177 9.33 -6.26 -2.15
N ASP A 178 10.25 -6.86 -1.38
CA ASP A 178 11.14 -7.93 -1.85
C ASP A 178 10.53 -9.35 -1.71
N LYS A 179 9.32 -9.46 -1.14
CA LYS A 179 8.64 -10.75 -0.98
C LYS A 179 8.10 -11.27 -2.32
N PRO A 180 7.89 -12.60 -2.44
CA PRO A 180 7.18 -13.19 -3.57
C PRO A 180 5.83 -12.52 -3.80
N VAL A 181 5.38 -12.49 -5.05
CA VAL A 181 4.09 -11.90 -5.40
C VAL A 181 2.96 -12.57 -4.63
N ASP A 182 2.26 -11.75 -3.87
CA ASP A 182 1.00 -12.06 -3.20
C ASP A 182 0.08 -10.86 -3.43
N GLU A 183 -1.07 -11.08 -4.09
CA GLU A 183 -1.95 -9.99 -4.51
C GLU A 183 -2.56 -9.24 -3.31
N ILE A 184 -2.75 -9.91 -2.16
CA ILE A 184 -3.23 -9.27 -0.93
C ILE A 184 -2.12 -8.37 -0.38
N LEU A 185 -0.87 -8.84 -0.38
CA LEU A 185 0.28 -8.06 0.04
C LEU A 185 0.52 -6.86 -0.87
N VAL A 186 0.38 -7.00 -2.20
CA VAL A 186 0.46 -5.89 -3.16
C VAL A 186 -0.56 -4.81 -2.83
N LEU A 187 -1.82 -5.19 -2.58
CA LEU A 187 -2.87 -4.26 -2.18
C LEU A 187 -2.56 -3.58 -0.84
N ASN A 188 -2.11 -4.36 0.15
CA ASN A 188 -1.77 -3.82 1.46
C ASN A 188 -0.58 -2.85 1.40
N VAL A 189 0.48 -3.17 0.66
CA VAL A 189 1.63 -2.26 0.48
C VAL A 189 1.18 -0.98 -0.21
N LYS A 190 0.37 -1.09 -1.28
CA LYS A 190 -0.16 0.08 -1.98
C LYS A 190 -0.97 0.97 -1.03
N GLU A 191 -1.91 0.40 -0.27
CA GLU A 191 -2.81 1.19 0.57
C GLU A 191 -2.12 1.74 1.82
N LEU A 192 -1.27 0.95 2.44
CA LEU A 192 -0.66 1.29 3.73
C LEU A 192 0.62 2.10 3.56
N CYS A 193 1.48 1.76 2.60
CA CYS A 193 2.78 2.42 2.40
C CYS A 193 2.72 3.68 1.53
N THR A 194 1.53 4.12 1.09
CA THR A 194 1.34 5.43 0.43
C THR A 194 1.28 6.54 1.50
N PRO A 195 2.03 7.66 1.32
CA PRO A 195 2.01 8.78 2.26
C PRO A 195 0.61 9.41 2.33
N LYS A 196 0.34 10.15 3.40
CA LYS A 196 -0.85 11.01 3.46
C LYS A 196 -0.56 12.32 2.72
N GLU A 197 -1.60 12.90 2.12
CA GLU A 197 -1.55 14.19 1.39
C GLU A 197 -1.51 15.40 2.33
N PHE A 198 -1.37 15.17 3.64
CA PHE A 198 -1.36 16.18 4.68
C PHE A 198 -0.38 15.78 5.79
N SER A 199 0.18 16.76 6.46
CA SER A 199 1.17 16.63 7.52
C SER A 199 0.74 17.25 8.84
N ASN A 200 -0.12 18.26 8.78
CA ASN A 200 -0.59 19.04 9.93
C ASN A 200 -2.11 19.21 9.91
N ILE A 201 -2.63 19.78 11.01
CA ILE A 201 -4.08 19.97 11.18
C ILE A 201 -4.65 20.84 10.06
N LYS A 202 -3.97 21.92 9.66
CA LYS A 202 -4.40 22.82 8.58
C LYS A 202 -4.64 22.06 7.28
N GLU A 203 -3.62 21.33 6.82
CA GLU A 203 -3.66 20.56 5.58
C GLU A 203 -4.73 19.48 5.62
N LEU A 204 -4.96 18.84 6.77
CA LEU A 204 -6.05 17.87 6.93
C LEU A 204 -7.43 18.52 6.77
N ILE A 205 -7.64 19.71 7.34
CA ILE A 205 -8.90 20.45 7.21
C ILE A 205 -9.12 20.87 5.75
N GLU A 206 -8.09 21.36 5.07
CA GLU A 206 -8.14 21.73 3.65
C GLU A 206 -8.41 20.51 2.77
N TRP A 207 -7.72 19.39 3.02
CA TRP A 207 -7.92 18.13 2.31
C TRP A 207 -9.35 17.57 2.47
N ARG A 208 -10.00 17.82 3.61
CA ARG A 208 -11.41 17.44 3.85
C ARG A 208 -12.42 18.46 3.31
N GLY A 209 -11.97 19.61 2.79
CA GLY A 209 -12.86 20.70 2.39
C GLY A 209 -13.59 21.35 3.57
N GLU A 210 -13.03 21.28 4.78
CA GLU A 210 -13.63 21.77 6.03
C GLU A 210 -13.16 23.20 6.39
N SER A 211 -12.39 23.88 5.53
CA SER A 211 -11.81 25.20 5.84
C SER A 211 -12.86 26.28 6.16
N ASN A 212 -14.02 26.22 5.52
CA ASN A 212 -15.15 27.13 5.77
C ASN A 212 -15.84 26.89 7.13
N LEU A 213 -15.53 25.79 7.82
CA LEU A 213 -16.06 25.48 9.15
C LEU A 213 -15.21 26.08 10.26
N LEU A 214 -14.04 26.66 9.96
CA LEU A 214 -13.16 27.27 10.96
C LEU A 214 -13.84 28.46 11.64
N LEU A 215 -13.93 28.41 12.97
CA LEU A 215 -14.53 29.47 13.78
C LEU A 215 -13.65 30.73 13.87
N THR A 216 -12.39 30.63 13.46
CA THR A 216 -11.42 31.74 13.46
C THR A 216 -11.65 32.74 12.34
N GLU A 217 -12.43 32.37 11.33
CA GLU A 217 -12.84 33.24 10.23
C GLU A 217 -13.76 34.37 10.72
N THR A 218 -13.59 35.57 10.17
CA THR A 218 -14.34 36.77 10.58
C THR A 218 -15.86 36.57 10.49
N GLU A 219 -16.32 35.82 9.49
CA GLU A 219 -17.73 35.50 9.24
C GLU A 219 -18.34 34.62 10.35
N ASN A 220 -17.51 33.89 11.10
CA ASN A 220 -17.93 32.95 12.14
C ASN A 220 -17.82 33.52 13.57
N PHE A 221 -17.60 34.84 13.72
CA PHE A 221 -17.39 35.50 15.02
C PHE A 221 -18.47 35.19 16.07
N SER A 222 -19.75 35.22 15.69
CA SER A 222 -20.86 34.89 16.60
C SER A 222 -20.79 33.44 17.11
N TYR A 223 -20.42 32.50 16.23
CA TYR A 223 -20.25 31.09 16.60
C TYR A 223 -19.04 30.89 17.51
N LEU A 224 -17.94 31.63 17.29
CA LEU A 224 -16.76 31.60 18.15
C LEU A 224 -17.10 32.01 19.60
N ILE A 225 -17.84 33.11 19.78
CA ILE A 225 -18.29 33.57 21.10
C ILE A 225 -19.17 32.52 21.78
N SER A 226 -20.18 32.02 21.07
CA SER A 226 -21.08 30.98 21.59
C SER A 226 -20.31 29.72 22.00
N LYS A 227 -19.35 29.32 21.16
CA LYS A 227 -18.51 28.17 21.44
C LYS A 227 -17.65 28.37 22.68
N TYR A 228 -17.01 29.52 22.81
CA TYR A 228 -16.24 29.90 23.99
C TYR A 228 -17.09 29.78 25.27
N ILE A 229 -18.28 30.38 25.30
CA ILE A 229 -19.20 30.32 26.45
C ILE A 229 -19.52 28.87 26.83
N SER A 230 -19.71 27.99 25.84
CA SER A 230 -20.03 26.58 26.09
C SER A 230 -18.87 25.74 26.63
N ILE A 231 -17.62 26.15 26.42
CA ILE A 231 -16.44 25.36 26.79
C ILE A 231 -15.65 25.94 27.95
N ARG A 232 -15.82 27.22 28.29
CA ARG A 232 -14.97 27.93 29.27
C ARG A 232 -14.93 27.26 30.65
N GLU A 233 -16.02 26.57 31.02
CA GLU A 233 -16.11 25.89 32.32
C GLU A 233 -15.52 24.48 32.32
N LEU A 234 -15.22 23.90 31.16
CA LEU A 234 -14.72 22.53 31.04
C LEU A 234 -13.28 22.43 31.56
N ASP A 235 -12.99 21.41 32.35
CA ASP A 235 -11.64 21.15 32.88
C ASP A 235 -10.60 21.03 31.76
N SER A 236 -10.99 20.40 30.63
CA SER A 236 -10.11 20.28 29.46
C SER A 236 -9.70 21.64 28.88
N TRP A 237 -10.55 22.66 28.99
CA TRP A 237 -10.25 24.02 28.54
C TRP A 237 -9.41 24.77 29.56
N LYS A 238 -9.81 24.70 30.84
CA LYS A 238 -9.06 25.31 31.97
C LYS A 238 -7.62 24.79 32.06
N ALA A 239 -7.39 23.53 31.72
CA ALA A 239 -6.05 22.94 31.68
C ALA A 239 -5.18 23.47 30.52
N ASP A 240 -5.79 23.85 29.39
CA ASP A 240 -5.07 24.27 28.18
C ASP A 240 -4.91 25.81 28.09
N ASN A 241 -5.67 26.58 28.87
CA ASN A 241 -5.68 28.06 28.84
C ASN A 241 -5.49 28.64 30.24
N SER A 242 -4.31 29.21 30.51
CA SER A 242 -3.93 29.70 31.84
C SER A 242 -4.06 31.21 32.05
N ASN A 243 -4.25 32.01 30.99
CA ASN A 243 -3.90 33.44 31.06
C ASN A 243 -5.01 34.44 30.66
N GLU A 244 -6.02 34.09 29.85
CA GLU A 244 -7.08 35.03 29.44
C GLU A 244 -8.46 34.37 29.32
N ASP A 245 -9.46 34.93 30.02
CA ASP A 245 -10.84 34.41 30.09
C ASP A 245 -11.77 35.15 29.09
N ASN A 246 -11.43 35.14 27.80
CA ASN A 246 -12.28 35.69 26.75
C ASN A 246 -12.25 34.85 25.45
N TYR A 247 -13.10 35.19 24.47
CA TYR A 247 -13.19 34.47 23.19
C TYR A 247 -11.92 34.61 22.32
N GLU A 248 -11.09 35.64 22.52
CA GLU A 248 -9.82 35.81 21.79
C GLU A 248 -8.82 34.73 22.18
N SER A 249 -8.82 34.28 23.44
CA SER A 249 -8.02 33.13 23.88
C SER A 249 -8.34 31.86 23.09
N LEU A 250 -9.63 31.60 22.80
CA LEU A 250 -10.06 30.49 21.94
C LEU A 250 -9.58 30.67 20.50
N LYS A 251 -9.73 31.88 19.94
CA LYS A 251 -9.24 32.19 18.59
C LYS A 251 -7.74 31.93 18.46
N MET A 252 -6.98 32.41 19.44
CA MET A 252 -5.53 32.27 19.49
C MET A 252 -5.12 30.81 19.63
N TRP A 253 -5.78 30.06 20.52
CA TRP A 253 -5.53 28.63 20.69
C TRP A 253 -5.79 27.85 19.39
N CYS A 254 -6.88 28.15 18.68
CA CYS A 254 -7.19 27.56 17.38
C CYS A 254 -6.10 27.86 16.35
N ASN A 255 -5.70 29.12 16.21
CA ASN A 255 -4.66 29.53 15.26
C ASN A 255 -3.30 28.89 15.56
N ASN A 256 -2.91 28.85 16.84
CA ASN A 256 -1.64 28.24 17.27
C ASN A 256 -1.62 26.73 17.07
N THR A 257 -2.77 26.07 17.21
CA THR A 257 -2.90 24.62 17.08
C THR A 257 -2.96 24.18 15.62
N LEU A 258 -3.45 25.04 14.73
CA LEU A 258 -3.70 24.74 13.31
C LEU A 258 -2.45 24.21 12.58
N ASN A 259 -1.26 24.69 12.93
CA ASN A 259 -0.01 24.33 12.27
C ASN A 259 0.74 23.17 12.95
N ARG A 260 0.17 22.53 13.98
CA ARG A 260 0.82 21.39 14.66
C ARG A 260 0.83 20.17 13.76
N ASN A 261 1.97 19.48 13.72
CA ASN A 261 2.17 18.34 12.84
C ASN A 261 1.70 17.02 13.48
N PHE A 262 1.19 16.11 12.68
CA PHE A 262 0.76 14.79 13.15
C PHE A 262 1.91 13.82 13.43
N PHE A 263 3.13 14.16 13.03
CA PHE A 263 4.33 13.41 13.45
C PHE A 263 4.77 13.76 14.89
N GLU A 264 4.23 14.84 15.47
CA GLU A 264 4.45 15.19 16.86
C GLU A 264 3.55 14.34 17.77
N GLY A 265 4.10 13.91 18.91
CA GLY A 265 3.38 13.10 19.87
C GLY A 265 2.10 13.80 20.37
N LYS A 266 1.03 13.01 20.54
CA LYS A 266 -0.28 13.40 21.08
C LYS A 266 -1.08 14.40 20.23
N VAL A 267 -0.54 14.87 19.10
CA VAL A 267 -1.29 15.79 18.23
C VAL A 267 -2.54 15.12 17.69
N PHE A 268 -2.44 13.91 17.15
CA PHE A 268 -3.60 13.21 16.62
C PHE A 268 -4.56 12.71 17.72
N SER A 269 -4.03 12.17 18.82
CA SER A 269 -4.82 11.49 19.86
C SER A 269 -5.43 12.42 20.89
N GLU A 270 -4.78 13.54 21.24
CA GLU A 270 -5.27 14.48 22.26
C GLU A 270 -5.65 15.84 21.68
N ILE A 271 -4.80 16.44 20.84
CA ILE A 271 -4.95 17.83 20.41
C ILE A 271 -5.98 17.98 19.29
N TYR A 272 -5.92 17.12 18.27
CA TYR A 272 -6.81 17.20 17.12
C TYR A 272 -8.30 17.00 17.47
N PRO A 273 -8.69 16.06 18.35
CA PRO A 273 -10.08 15.96 18.82
C PRO A 273 -10.55 17.22 19.55
N LYS A 274 -9.69 17.81 20.40
CA LYS A 274 -9.95 19.11 21.03
C LYS A 274 -10.09 20.20 19.99
N PHE A 275 -9.21 20.25 18.98
CA PHE A 275 -9.26 21.21 17.90
C PHE A 275 -10.56 21.10 17.11
N ARG A 276 -10.92 19.90 16.65
CA ARG A 276 -12.17 19.64 15.93
C ARG A 276 -13.38 20.06 16.76
N PHE A 277 -13.37 19.75 18.06
CA PHE A 277 -14.45 20.15 18.96
C PHE A 277 -14.52 21.66 19.16
N ARG A 278 -13.39 22.35 19.36
CA ARG A 278 -13.32 23.76 19.79
C ARG A 278 -13.33 24.76 18.64
N CYS A 279 -12.74 24.41 17.51
CA CYS A 279 -12.37 25.34 16.44
C CYS A 279 -13.18 25.14 15.14
N LEU A 280 -13.93 24.04 15.03
CA LEU A 280 -14.82 23.80 13.90
C LEU A 280 -16.28 23.99 14.30
N ARG A 281 -17.04 24.61 13.40
CA ARG A 281 -18.50 24.59 13.44
C ARG A 281 -18.98 23.16 13.27
N LYS A 282 -20.01 22.75 14.02
CA LYS A 282 -20.72 21.51 13.72
C LYS A 282 -21.28 21.62 12.31
N SER A 283 -20.81 20.76 11.41
CA SER A 283 -21.45 20.57 10.13
C SER A 283 -22.87 20.05 10.40
N MET A 284 -23.90 20.81 10.03
CA MET A 284 -25.25 20.27 9.94
C MET A 284 -25.34 19.42 8.67
N VAL A 285 -24.63 18.29 8.64
CA VAL A 285 -24.93 17.23 7.68
C VAL A 285 -25.99 16.36 8.34
N THR A 286 -27.24 16.56 7.90
CA THR A 286 -28.27 15.54 7.98
C THR A 286 -27.78 14.30 7.25
N GLY A 287 -27.69 13.18 7.95
CA GLY A 287 -27.47 11.86 7.35
C GLY A 287 -26.31 11.12 7.98
N GLU A 288 -26.65 10.02 8.63
CA GLU A 288 -25.77 8.94 9.08
C GLU A 288 -24.61 8.70 8.12
N LEU A 289 -23.41 8.52 8.67
CA LEU A 289 -22.52 7.46 8.22
C LEU A 289 -21.61 7.04 9.37
N THR A 290 -21.76 5.76 9.66
CA THR A 290 -21.12 4.88 10.61
C THR A 290 -19.59 4.91 10.57
N LEU A 291 -19.04 4.55 11.74
CA LEU A 291 -17.69 4.06 12.04
C LEU A 291 -16.94 3.41 10.87
#